data_AF-A4EV12-F1
#
_entry.id   AF-A4EV12-F1
#
_cell.length_a   1.000
_cell.length_b   1.000
_cell.length_c   1.000
_cell.angle_alpha   90.00
_cell.angle_beta   90.00
_cell.angle_gamma   90.00
#
_symmetry.space_group_name_H-M   'P 1'
#
loop_
_entity.id
_entity.type
_entity.pdbx_description
1 polymer ?
#
loop_
_entity_poly.entity_id
_entity_poly.type
_entity_poly.pdbx_seq_one_letter_code
_entity_poly.pdbx_strand_id
1 'polypeptide(L)'
;MDFFTTEDVAGICPIEATRSRYLSRLKNAQAIRVWGRSEGKVFYTAKTPDEIRNGATDKRNSKEGVIWTAIRRQKRCRPIDLFAALAPARPDISKRKILEYCRVVRKAGYLRVSARTRQLKEAPPLLLIKNSGPLPPHNQSMTVVIDPNEEKIVYAPGGRL
;
A
#
# COMPACT_ATOMS: atom_id res chain seq x y z
N MET A 1 7.88 -12.89 -23.66
CA MET A 1 7.47 -12.03 -22.53
C MET A 1 7.50 -10.64 -23.09
N ASP A 2 6.33 -10.08 -23.32
CA ASP A 2 6.19 -9.03 -24.33
C ASP A 2 6.28 -7.67 -23.65
N PHE A 3 7.14 -6.82 -24.19
CA PHE A 3 7.32 -5.46 -23.72
C PHE A 3 6.77 -4.47 -24.73
N PHE A 4 6.41 -3.29 -24.25
CA PHE A 4 6.00 -2.17 -25.08
C PHE A 4 6.53 -0.87 -24.50
N THR A 5 6.67 0.13 -25.35
CA THR A 5 7.19 1.46 -25.04
C THR A 5 6.09 2.51 -25.15
N THR A 6 6.41 3.75 -24.79
CA THR A 6 5.50 4.87 -25.03
C THR A 6 5.25 5.10 -26.52
N GLU A 7 6.20 4.77 -27.41
CA GLU A 7 6.05 4.90 -28.86
C GLU A 7 5.04 3.89 -29.43
N ASP A 8 5.03 2.66 -28.91
CA ASP A 8 4.07 1.63 -29.32
C ASP A 8 2.62 2.04 -29.00
N VAL A 9 2.43 2.77 -27.91
CA VAL A 9 1.12 3.33 -27.53
C VAL A 9 0.77 4.57 -28.36
N ALA A 10 1.75 5.26 -28.94
CA ALA A 10 1.52 6.47 -29.73
C ALA A 10 0.71 6.19 -31.01
N GLY A 11 0.85 4.99 -31.60
CA GLY A 11 0.04 4.56 -32.75
C GLY A 11 -1.46 4.43 -32.45
N ILE A 12 -1.83 4.20 -31.18
CA ILE A 12 -3.22 4.05 -30.73
C ILE A 12 -3.71 5.36 -30.08
N CYS A 13 -2.82 6.06 -29.39
CA CYS A 13 -3.10 7.32 -28.69
C CYS A 13 -2.05 8.37 -29.08
N PRO A 14 -2.30 9.14 -30.15
CA PRO A 14 -1.31 10.08 -30.70
C PRO A 14 -1.07 11.27 -29.75
N ILE A 15 -2.09 11.70 -28.99
CA ILE A 15 -2.01 12.82 -28.06
C ILE A 15 -1.14 12.46 -26.84
N GLU A 16 0.00 13.13 -26.71
CA GLU A 16 1.01 12.84 -25.67
C GLU A 16 0.47 12.95 -24.24
N ALA A 17 -0.26 14.03 -23.93
CA ALA A 17 -0.82 14.23 -22.58
C ALA A 17 -1.79 13.09 -22.18
N THR A 18 -2.60 12.61 -23.13
CA THR A 18 -3.55 11.52 -22.92
C THR A 18 -2.81 10.20 -22.73
N ARG A 19 -1.77 9.95 -23.55
CA ARG A 19 -0.91 8.76 -23.45
C ARG A 19 -0.19 8.67 -22.11
N SER A 20 0.42 9.77 -21.66
CA SER A 20 1.07 9.85 -20.34
C SER A 20 0.09 9.59 -19.21
N ARG A 21 -1.11 10.21 -19.25
CA ARG A 21 -2.17 9.93 -18.27
C ARG A 21 -2.62 8.47 -18.29
N TYR A 22 -2.78 7.87 -19.47
CA TYR A 22 -3.20 6.49 -19.62
C TYR A 22 -2.17 5.51 -19.02
N LEU A 23 -0.88 5.66 -19.36
CA LEU A 23 0.20 4.86 -18.80
C LEU A 23 0.32 5.03 -17.28
N SER A 24 0.17 6.26 -16.76
CA SER A 24 0.12 6.50 -15.31
C SER A 24 -1.05 5.77 -14.65
N ARG A 25 -2.23 5.75 -15.26
CA ARG A 25 -3.39 5.01 -14.73
C ARG A 25 -3.15 3.51 -14.71
N LEU A 26 -2.58 2.93 -15.78
CA LEU A 26 -2.23 1.51 -15.83
C LEU A 26 -1.18 1.13 -14.77
N LYS A 27 -0.16 1.98 -14.58
CA LYS A 27 0.87 1.78 -13.57
C LYS A 27 0.29 1.86 -12.15
N ASN A 28 -0.57 2.83 -11.89
CA ASN A 28 -1.25 3.00 -10.60
C ASN A 28 -2.21 1.84 -10.30
N ALA A 29 -2.88 1.32 -11.34
CA ALA A 29 -3.70 0.11 -11.23
C ALA A 29 -2.87 -1.18 -11.10
N GLN A 30 -1.53 -1.08 -11.12
CA GLN A 30 -0.60 -2.21 -11.13
C GLN A 30 -0.79 -3.19 -12.30
N ALA A 31 -1.46 -2.77 -13.37
CA ALA A 31 -1.68 -3.56 -14.58
C ALA A 31 -0.41 -3.68 -15.43
N ILE A 32 0.52 -2.72 -15.30
CA ILE A 32 1.80 -2.71 -15.99
C ILE A 32 2.93 -2.43 -14.99
N ARG A 33 4.15 -2.89 -15.29
CA ARG A 33 5.38 -2.52 -14.56
C ARG A 33 6.44 -2.03 -15.54
N VAL A 34 7.41 -1.27 -15.03
CA VAL A 34 8.62 -0.94 -15.79
C VAL A 34 9.47 -2.20 -15.85
N TRP A 35 9.72 -2.69 -17.06
CA TRP A 35 10.60 -3.82 -17.33
C TRP A 35 12.07 -3.39 -17.35
N GLY A 36 12.36 -2.24 -17.95
CA GLY A 36 13.72 -1.72 -18.06
C GLY A 36 13.77 -0.29 -18.60
N ARG A 37 14.98 0.27 -18.63
CA ARG A 37 15.28 1.55 -19.26
C ARG A 37 16.53 1.36 -20.14
N SER A 38 16.45 1.78 -21.40
CA SER A 38 17.59 1.76 -22.32
C SER A 38 17.45 2.92 -23.30
N GLU A 39 18.57 3.57 -23.65
CA GLU A 39 18.61 4.64 -24.66
C GLU A 39 17.54 5.75 -24.48
N GLY A 40 17.29 6.14 -23.23
CA GLY A 40 16.28 7.15 -22.90
C GLY A 40 14.82 6.67 -23.00
N LYS A 41 14.57 5.44 -23.42
CA LYS A 41 13.24 4.82 -23.50
C LYS A 41 12.92 3.99 -22.27
N VAL A 42 11.65 4.00 -21.88
CA VAL A 42 11.11 3.17 -20.79
C VAL A 42 10.34 2.01 -21.40
N PHE A 43 10.74 0.80 -21.03
CA PHE A 43 10.08 -0.43 -21.45
C PHE A 43 9.10 -0.85 -20.36
N TYR A 44 7.86 -1.11 -20.76
CA TYR A 44 6.79 -1.59 -19.91
C TYR A 44 6.46 -3.04 -20.26
N THR A 45 5.99 -3.80 -19.28
CA THR A 45 5.36 -5.11 -19.51
C THR A 45 4.02 -5.12 -18.80
N ALA A 46 3.00 -5.66 -19.47
CA ALA A 46 1.74 -5.97 -18.82
C ALA A 46 1.96 -7.08 -17.80
N LYS A 47 1.25 -7.01 -16.67
CA LYS A 47 1.17 -8.14 -15.76
C LYS A 47 0.13 -9.11 -16.27
N THR A 48 0.43 -10.41 -16.22
CA THR A 48 -0.60 -11.41 -16.48
C THR A 48 -1.65 -11.39 -15.35
N PRO A 49 -2.90 -11.82 -15.61
CA PRO A 49 -3.91 -11.97 -14.55
C PRO A 49 -3.41 -12.80 -13.36
N ASP A 50 -2.59 -13.83 -13.62
CA ASP A 50 -1.97 -14.64 -12.59
C ASP A 50 -0.91 -13.88 -11.79
N GLU A 51 -0.06 -13.05 -12.42
CA GLU A 51 0.88 -12.19 -11.70
C GLU A 51 0.16 -11.16 -10.81
N ILE A 52 -0.98 -10.64 -11.24
CA ILE A 52 -1.82 -9.74 -10.44
C ILE A 52 -2.41 -10.49 -9.24
N ARG A 53 -2.96 -11.70 -9.47
CA ARG A 53 -3.53 -12.56 -8.41
C ARG A 53 -2.47 -12.98 -7.40
N ASN A 54 -1.30 -13.41 -7.88
CA ASN A 54 -0.17 -13.83 -7.04
C ASN A 54 0.34 -12.66 -6.20
N GLY A 55 0.52 -11.48 -6.79
CA GLY A 55 0.93 -10.29 -6.03
C GLY A 55 -0.07 -9.88 -4.94
N ALA A 56 -1.37 -10.06 -5.16
CA ALA A 56 -2.39 -9.82 -4.12
C ALA A 56 -2.34 -10.89 -3.01
N THR A 57 -2.06 -12.14 -3.36
CA THR A 57 -1.84 -13.23 -2.41
C THR A 57 -0.58 -13.01 -1.58
N ASP A 58 0.54 -12.63 -2.21
CA ASP A 58 1.80 -12.33 -1.53
C ASP A 58 1.66 -11.18 -0.54
N LYS A 59 0.97 -10.10 -0.94
CA LYS A 59 0.68 -8.98 -0.03
C LYS A 59 -0.14 -9.41 1.18
N ARG A 60 -1.11 -10.32 1.01
CA ARG A 60 -1.90 -10.87 2.13
C ARG A 60 -1.07 -11.79 3.02
N ASN A 61 -0.16 -12.55 2.45
CA ASN A 61 0.72 -13.48 3.16
C ASN A 61 1.90 -12.78 3.85
N SER A 62 2.23 -11.55 3.44
CA SER A 62 3.20 -10.70 4.13
C SER A 62 2.87 -10.53 5.61
N LYS A 63 3.87 -10.21 6.43
CA LYS A 63 3.68 -10.00 7.88
C LYS A 63 2.59 -8.95 8.15
N GLU A 64 2.61 -7.86 7.39
CA GLU A 64 1.64 -6.77 7.51
C GLU A 64 0.24 -7.18 7.02
N GLY A 65 0.16 -7.97 5.95
CA GLY A 65 -1.09 -8.53 5.45
C GLY A 65 -1.78 -9.45 6.46
N VAL A 66 -1.01 -10.30 7.15
CA VAL A 66 -1.56 -11.18 8.20
C VAL A 66 -2.01 -10.38 9.41
N ILE A 67 -1.23 -9.41 9.88
CA ILE A 67 -1.64 -8.53 10.99
C ILE A 67 -2.90 -7.76 10.61
N TRP A 68 -2.97 -7.21 9.40
CA TRP A 68 -4.15 -6.51 8.88
C TRP A 68 -5.38 -7.40 8.84
N THR A 69 -5.21 -8.65 8.38
CA THR A 69 -6.29 -9.63 8.37
C THR A 69 -6.80 -9.94 9.78
N ALA A 70 -5.89 -10.10 10.76
CA ALA A 70 -6.26 -10.31 12.15
C ALA A 70 -7.03 -9.11 12.73
N ILE A 71 -6.57 -7.88 12.50
CA ILE A 71 -7.25 -6.64 12.88
C ILE A 71 -8.67 -6.60 12.30
N ARG A 72 -8.83 -6.92 11.01
CA ARG A 72 -10.14 -6.91 10.32
C ARG A 72 -11.11 -7.95 10.88
N ARG A 73 -10.60 -9.13 11.26
CA ARG A 73 -11.41 -10.19 11.86
C ARG A 73 -11.86 -9.82 13.26
N GLN A 74 -10.96 -9.29 14.10
CA GLN A 74 -11.26 -8.96 15.48
C GLN A 74 -12.07 -7.66 15.62
N LYS A 75 -11.91 -6.69 14.71
CA LYS A 75 -12.52 -5.33 14.69
C LYS A 75 -12.19 -4.44 15.89
N ARG A 76 -12.10 -5.01 17.09
CA ARG A 76 -11.64 -4.40 18.33
C ARG A 76 -10.58 -5.32 18.93
N CYS A 77 -9.36 -4.84 19.06
CA CYS A 77 -8.23 -5.68 19.48
C CYS A 77 -7.19 -4.88 20.24
N ARG A 78 -6.51 -5.50 21.21
CA ARG A 78 -5.23 -4.98 21.72
C ARG A 78 -4.08 -5.61 20.94
N PRO A 79 -2.93 -4.92 20.80
CA PRO A 79 -1.75 -5.51 20.16
C PRO A 79 -1.27 -6.81 20.81
N ILE A 80 -1.51 -7.00 22.11
CA ILE A 80 -1.18 -8.25 22.81
C ILE A 80 -2.10 -9.40 22.39
N ASP A 81 -3.39 -9.13 22.17
CA ASP A 81 -4.36 -10.14 21.71
C ASP A 81 -4.04 -10.57 20.27
N LEU A 82 -3.62 -9.62 19.43
CA LEU A 82 -3.13 -9.91 18.08
C LEU A 82 -1.88 -10.80 18.12
N PHE A 83 -0.95 -10.52 19.03
CA PHE A 83 0.24 -11.35 19.18
C PHE A 83 -0.12 -12.77 19.63
N ALA A 84 -0.95 -12.92 20.65
CA ALA A 84 -1.37 -14.22 21.15
C ALA A 84 -2.09 -15.05 20.07
N ALA A 85 -2.93 -14.41 19.24
CA ALA A 85 -3.63 -15.08 18.16
C ALA A 85 -2.71 -15.49 16.99
N LEU A 86 -1.64 -14.74 16.74
CA LEU A 86 -0.76 -14.96 15.58
C LEU A 86 0.46 -15.84 15.91
N ALA A 87 0.97 -15.79 17.14
CA ALA A 87 2.21 -16.46 17.52
C ALA A 87 2.25 -17.97 17.18
N PRO A 88 1.16 -18.76 17.37
CA PRO A 88 1.19 -20.19 17.04
C PRO A 88 1.37 -20.47 15.54
N ALA A 89 0.76 -19.66 14.68
CA ALA A 89 0.77 -19.88 13.23
C ALA A 89 1.85 -19.09 12.48
N ARG A 90 2.35 -18.01 13.08
CA ARG A 90 3.28 -17.04 12.49
C ARG A 90 4.34 -16.60 13.51
N PRO A 91 5.22 -17.52 13.94
CA PRO A 91 6.29 -17.21 14.91
C PRO A 91 7.29 -16.17 14.36
N ASP A 92 7.33 -15.96 13.05
CA ASP A 92 8.14 -14.94 12.37
C ASP A 92 7.67 -13.49 12.63
N ILE A 93 6.49 -13.31 13.23
CA ILE A 93 5.90 -12.00 13.54
C ILE A 93 6.13 -11.68 15.02
N SER A 94 7.09 -10.79 15.29
CA SER A 94 7.37 -10.32 16.64
C SER A 94 6.31 -9.34 17.17
N LYS A 95 6.15 -9.29 18.49
CA LYS A 95 5.31 -8.28 19.17
C LYS A 95 5.67 -6.85 18.77
N ARG A 96 6.97 -6.56 18.57
CA ARG A 96 7.46 -5.26 18.08
C ARG A 96 6.88 -4.91 16.71
N LYS A 97 6.91 -5.85 15.75
CA LYS A 97 6.39 -5.63 14.39
C LYS A 97 4.88 -5.37 14.40
N ILE A 98 4.12 -6.05 15.25
CA ILE A 98 2.68 -5.79 15.44
C ILE A 98 2.45 -4.37 15.94
N LEU A 99 3.19 -3.94 16.97
CA LEU A 99 3.08 -2.58 17.52
C LEU A 99 3.43 -1.51 16.48
N GLU A 100 4.51 -1.69 15.73
CA GLU A 100 4.91 -0.79 14.66
C GLU A 100 3.83 -0.67 13.58
N TYR A 101 3.31 -1.80 13.11
CA TYR A 101 2.28 -1.80 12.08
C TYR A 101 0.97 -1.17 12.58
N CYS A 102 0.53 -1.48 13.80
CA CYS A 102 -0.62 -0.84 14.43
C CYS A 102 -0.46 0.70 14.52
N ARG A 103 0.75 1.21 14.78
CA ARG A 103 1.02 2.67 14.76
C ARG A 103 0.87 3.25 13.37
N VAL A 104 1.36 2.57 12.33
CA VAL A 104 1.22 3.00 10.93
C VAL A 104 -0.25 3.12 10.54
N VAL A 105 -1.04 2.05 10.72
CA VAL A 105 -2.45 2.07 10.32
C VAL A 105 -3.30 3.01 11.19
N ARG A 106 -2.92 3.22 12.46
CA ARG A 106 -3.53 4.25 13.31
C ARG A 106 -3.23 5.65 12.79
N LYS A 107 -1.96 5.95 12.46
CA LYS A 107 -1.57 7.26 11.88
C LYS A 107 -2.31 7.54 10.57
N ALA A 108 -2.54 6.49 9.77
CA ALA A 108 -3.32 6.57 8.52
C ALA A 108 -4.85 6.63 8.73
N GLY A 109 -5.34 6.70 9.97
CA GLY A 109 -6.77 6.86 10.27
C GLY A 109 -7.61 5.59 10.15
N TYR A 110 -7.00 4.41 10.08
CA TYR A 110 -7.73 3.14 10.03
C TYR A 110 -8.13 2.64 11.42
N LEU A 111 -7.33 2.96 12.44
CA LEU A 111 -7.57 2.58 13.82
C LEU A 111 -7.79 3.82 14.70
N ARG A 112 -8.69 3.69 15.66
CA ARG A 112 -8.90 4.65 16.75
C ARG A 112 -8.66 3.98 18.09
N VAL A 113 -8.17 4.72 19.08
CA VAL A 113 -8.13 4.24 20.46
C VAL A 113 -9.55 4.24 21.01
N SER A 114 -10.02 3.08 21.49
CA SER A 114 -11.31 2.98 22.18
C SER A 114 -11.25 3.83 23.46
N ALA A 115 -12.31 4.58 23.76
CA ALA A 115 -12.35 5.49 24.91
C ALA A 115 -11.96 4.76 26.21
N ARG A 116 -11.24 5.48 27.10
CA ARG A 116 -10.68 4.98 28.36
C ARG A 116 -11.68 4.10 29.10
N THR A 117 -11.41 2.80 29.18
CA THR A 117 -11.91 2.01 30.29
C THR A 117 -11.21 2.51 31.54
N ARG A 118 -11.96 3.24 32.38
CA ARG A 118 -11.50 3.96 33.60
C ARG A 118 -10.79 3.08 34.64
N GLN A 119 -10.70 1.76 34.41
CA GLN A 119 -10.22 0.75 35.36
C GLN A 119 -9.11 -0.18 34.85
N LEU A 120 -8.65 -0.05 33.58
CA LEU A 120 -7.64 -0.96 33.05
C LEU A 120 -6.24 -0.34 33.15
N LYS A 121 -5.35 -0.97 33.93
CA LYS A 121 -3.89 -0.73 33.95
C LYS A 121 -3.20 -1.07 32.61
N GLU A 122 -3.94 -1.65 31.67
CA GLU A 122 -3.44 -2.13 30.40
C GLU A 122 -3.73 -1.16 29.24
N ALA A 123 -2.93 -1.26 28.18
CA ALA A 123 -3.06 -0.41 27.01
C ALA A 123 -4.49 -0.48 26.42
N PRO A 124 -5.13 0.66 26.10
CA PRO A 124 -6.50 0.69 25.62
C PRO A 124 -6.66 -0.05 24.29
N PRO A 125 -7.78 -0.76 24.07
CA PRO A 125 -8.00 -1.49 22.82
C PRO A 125 -8.11 -0.55 21.63
N LEU A 126 -7.64 -1.02 20.48
CA LEU A 126 -7.76 -0.35 19.19
C LEU A 126 -9.04 -0.80 18.50
N LEU A 127 -9.79 0.15 17.96
CA LEU A 127 -11.00 -0.06 17.18
C LEU A 127 -10.72 0.22 15.70
N LEU A 128 -11.08 -0.72 14.83
CA LEU A 128 -11.07 -0.52 13.39
C LEU A 128 -12.23 0.37 12.97
N ILE A 129 -11.91 1.54 12.42
CA ILE A 129 -12.91 2.55 11.98
C ILE A 129 -13.03 2.65 10.46
N LYS A 130 -12.02 2.20 9.72
CA LYS A 130 -12.02 2.18 8.24
C LYS A 130 -11.55 0.82 7.76
N ASN A 131 -12.29 0.21 6.83
CA ASN A 131 -11.94 -1.08 6.24
C ASN A 131 -11.94 -0.96 4.71
N SER A 132 -10.81 -0.57 4.12
CA SER A 132 -10.67 -0.36 2.67
C SER A 132 -10.40 -1.64 1.87
N GLY A 133 -10.62 -2.82 2.46
CA GLY A 133 -10.47 -4.10 1.77
C GLY A 133 -9.35 -5.00 2.31
N PRO A 134 -9.06 -6.10 1.58
CA PRO A 134 -8.21 -7.20 2.06
C PRO A 134 -6.71 -6.92 1.98
N LEU A 135 -6.28 -5.94 1.20
CA LEU A 135 -4.87 -5.59 1.10
C LEU A 135 -4.46 -4.67 2.27
N PRO A 136 -3.29 -4.90 2.88
CA PRO A 136 -2.80 -4.07 3.96
C PRO A 136 -2.50 -2.64 3.47
N PRO A 137 -2.96 -1.60 4.19
CA PRO A 137 -2.40 -0.26 4.03
C PRO A 137 -0.90 -0.29 4.29
N HIS A 138 -0.11 0.35 3.43
CA HIS A 138 1.35 0.38 3.56
C HIS A 138 1.86 1.80 3.36
N ASN A 139 2.98 2.12 4.01
CA ASN A 139 3.68 3.36 3.76
C ASN A 139 4.45 3.27 2.45
N GLN A 140 4.31 4.27 1.60
CA GLN A 140 5.10 4.45 0.40
C GLN A 140 5.82 5.80 0.48
N SER A 141 7.15 5.78 0.43
CA SER A 141 7.94 7.02 0.32
C SER A 141 8.07 7.39 -1.15
N MET A 142 7.90 8.67 -1.48
CA MET A 142 8.05 9.19 -2.83
C MET A 142 8.88 10.48 -2.81
N THR A 143 9.69 10.68 -3.85
CA THR A 143 10.42 11.93 -4.07
C THR A 143 9.42 13.00 -4.49
N VAL A 144 9.42 14.12 -3.78
CA VAL A 144 8.63 15.31 -4.12
C VAL A 144 9.56 16.47 -4.44
N VAL A 145 9.20 17.29 -5.43
CA VAL A 145 9.88 18.56 -5.70
C VAL A 145 9.05 19.66 -5.07
N ILE A 146 9.69 20.49 -4.24
CA ILE A 146 9.07 21.60 -3.52
C ILE A 146 9.67 22.89 -4.08
N ASP A 147 8.82 23.82 -4.50
CA ASP A 147 9.25 25.17 -4.82
C ASP A 147 9.22 26.01 -3.53
N PRO A 148 10.38 26.48 -3.05
CA PRO A 148 10.45 27.26 -1.82
C PRO A 148 9.83 28.67 -1.97
N ASN A 149 9.68 29.20 -3.18
CA ASN A 149 9.09 30.52 -3.40
C ASN A 149 7.57 30.50 -3.30
N GLU A 150 6.95 29.38 -3.69
CA GLU A 150 5.50 29.18 -3.59
C GLU A 150 5.06 28.42 -2.33
N GLU A 151 6.03 27.91 -1.55
CA GLU A 151 5.85 27.01 -0.40
C GLU A 151 4.95 25.80 -0.72
N LYS A 152 5.02 25.30 -1.97
CA LYS A 152 4.13 24.26 -2.49
C LYS A 152 4.90 23.11 -3.13
N ILE A 153 4.28 21.94 -3.12
CA ILE A 153 4.75 20.76 -3.85
C ILE A 153 4.41 20.95 -5.33
N VAL A 154 5.43 21.25 -6.15
CA VAL A 154 5.26 21.44 -7.61
C VAL A 154 5.24 20.11 -8.37
N TYR A 155 5.78 19.05 -7.78
CA TYR A 155 5.71 17.71 -8.37
C TYR A 155 5.70 16.61 -7.30
N ALA A 156 4.69 15.74 -7.38
CA ALA A 156 4.64 14.47 -6.67
C ALA A 156 4.23 13.36 -7.63
N PRO A 157 5.10 12.37 -7.93
CA PRO A 157 4.75 11.27 -8.81
C PRO A 157 3.68 10.38 -8.16
N GLY A 158 2.45 10.46 -8.67
CA GLY A 158 1.34 9.58 -8.29
C GLY A 158 0.38 10.12 -7.23
N GLY A 159 0.51 11.37 -6.78
CA GLY A 159 -0.41 11.99 -5.83
C GLY A 159 -1.61 12.66 -6.51
N ARG A 160 -2.84 12.30 -6.13
CA ARG A 160 -3.91 13.31 -6.02
C ARG A 160 -3.68 14.01 -4.67
N LEU A 161 -3.47 15.32 -4.71
CA LEU A 161 -3.60 16.19 -3.54
C LEU A 161 -5.06 16.18 -3.07
#